data_AF-A0A3N5HE85-F1
#
_entry.id   AF-A0A3N5HE85-F1
#
_cell.length_a   1.000
_cell.length_b   1.000
_cell.length_c   1.000
_cell.angle_alpha   90.00
_cell.angle_beta   90.00
_cell.angle_gamma   90.00
#
_symmetry.space_group_name_H-M   'P 1'
#
loop_
_entity.id
_entity.type
_entity.pdbx_description
1 polymer ?
#
loop_
_entity_poly.entity_id
_entity_poly.type
_entity_poly.pdbx_seq_one_letter_code
_entity_poly.pdbx_strand_id
1 'polypeptide(L)'
;MSLKAELQRLGLLADDAHVPPGQQLLALCDAGVLDGGLTIALDLRPDELIGPLCERIGGSARLLKVLDVRDDPEVALIVDAGNGEESWEVREPRDLVERCNEEFRDDAESRAVAVLGEWEDSLQLWCIPKRALSSLLRAPFFQAENRARLSALVPATNRGSR
;
A
#
# COMPACT_ATOMS: atom_id res chain seq x y z
N MET A 1 7.17 9.12 -21.84
CA MET A 1 7.48 9.86 -20.60
C MET A 1 8.30 8.94 -19.71
N SER A 2 9.37 9.40 -19.06
CA SER A 2 10.19 8.54 -18.19
C SER A 2 9.47 8.25 -16.86
N LEU A 3 9.79 7.11 -16.22
CA LEU A 3 9.28 6.75 -14.88
C LEU A 3 9.45 7.90 -13.88
N LYS A 4 10.66 8.44 -13.79
CA LYS A 4 11.00 9.58 -12.92
C LYS A 4 10.07 10.78 -13.13
N ALA A 5 9.87 11.20 -14.38
CA ALA A 5 9.08 12.39 -14.69
C ALA A 5 7.61 12.20 -14.26
N GLU A 6 7.06 11.00 -14.45
CA GLU A 6 5.69 10.70 -14.04
C GLU A 6 5.54 10.64 -12.52
N LEU A 7 6.48 10.01 -11.81
CA LEU A 7 6.48 9.98 -10.33
C LEU A 7 6.64 11.37 -9.73
N GLN A 8 7.53 12.20 -10.29
CA GLN A 8 7.71 13.60 -9.87
C GLN A 8 6.44 14.43 -10.10
N ARG A 9 5.81 14.29 -11.28
CA ARG A 9 4.55 14.96 -11.60
C ARG A 9 3.43 14.62 -10.62
N LEU A 10 3.41 13.39 -10.11
CA LEU A 10 2.43 12.90 -9.15
C LEU A 10 2.81 13.17 -7.68
N GLY A 11 4.00 13.72 -7.41
CA GLY A 11 4.49 13.94 -6.04
C GLY A 11 4.73 12.63 -5.29
N LEU A 12 5.24 11.61 -5.99
CA LEU A 12 5.38 10.24 -5.51
C LEU A 12 6.83 9.81 -5.26
N LEU A 13 7.75 10.76 -5.32
CA LEU A 13 9.13 10.58 -4.88
C LEU A 13 9.31 11.28 -3.53
N ALA A 14 10.18 10.73 -2.70
CA ALA A 14 10.67 11.44 -1.52
C ALA A 14 11.35 12.76 -1.92
N ASP A 15 11.38 13.72 -1.00
CA ASP A 15 12.05 15.01 -1.20
C ASP A 15 13.53 14.78 -1.57
N ASP A 16 14.02 15.52 -2.56
CA ASP A 16 15.39 15.42 -3.10
C ASP A 16 15.82 14.05 -3.66
N ALA A 17 14.88 13.14 -3.92
CA ALA A 17 15.18 11.81 -4.45
C ALA A 17 15.95 11.82 -5.79
N HIS A 18 17.10 11.16 -5.80
CA HIS A 18 17.84 10.85 -7.02
C HIS A 18 17.35 9.54 -7.63
N VAL A 19 16.76 9.63 -8.83
CA VAL A 19 16.31 8.47 -9.61
C VAL A 19 17.22 8.30 -10.83
N PRO A 20 18.10 7.28 -10.84
CA PRO A 20 18.90 6.95 -12.01
C PRO A 20 18.03 6.56 -13.22
N PRO A 21 18.50 6.77 -14.47
CA PRO A 21 17.78 6.33 -15.66
C PRO A 21 17.60 4.81 -15.69
N GLY A 22 16.45 4.34 -16.19
CA GLY A 22 16.20 2.91 -16.41
C GLY A 22 15.88 2.09 -15.16
N GLN A 23 15.76 2.72 -13.99
CA GLN A 23 15.41 2.03 -12.76
C GLN A 23 13.99 1.46 -12.77
N GLN A 24 13.82 0.33 -12.08
CA GLN A 24 12.53 -0.33 -11.88
C GLN A 24 11.87 0.17 -10.59
N LEU A 25 10.54 0.12 -10.50
CA LEU A 25 9.82 0.55 -9.28
C LEU A 25 10.30 -0.20 -8.01
N LEU A 26 10.61 -1.49 -8.14
CA LEU A 26 11.14 -2.32 -7.05
C LEU A 26 12.45 -1.73 -6.47
N ALA A 27 13.42 -1.44 -7.33
CA ALA A 27 14.70 -0.84 -6.93
C ALA A 27 14.54 0.57 -6.33
N LEU A 28 13.55 1.33 -6.77
CA LEU A 28 13.24 2.65 -6.18
C LEU A 28 12.56 2.53 -4.81
N CYS A 29 11.73 1.51 -4.61
CA CYS A 29 11.14 1.21 -3.31
C CYS A 29 12.24 0.81 -2.32
N ASP A 30 13.09 -0.13 -2.73
CA ASP A 30 14.20 -0.64 -1.96
C ASP A 30 15.18 0.47 -1.53
N ALA A 31 15.52 1.37 -2.46
CA ALA A 31 16.37 2.54 -2.19
C ALA A 31 15.70 3.63 -1.31
N GLY A 32 14.45 3.44 -0.87
CA GLY A 32 13.73 4.37 -0.02
C GLY A 32 13.34 5.69 -0.69
N VAL A 33 13.30 5.73 -2.03
CA VAL A 33 13.03 6.97 -2.77
C VAL A 33 11.57 7.15 -3.20
N LEU A 34 10.73 6.11 -3.05
CA LEU A 34 9.29 6.21 -3.27
C LEU A 34 8.60 6.78 -2.02
N ASP A 35 7.80 7.83 -2.18
CA ASP A 35 6.93 8.29 -1.09
C ASP A 35 5.90 7.21 -0.76
N GLY A 36 5.86 6.79 0.51
CA GLY A 36 5.04 5.67 0.98
C GLY A 36 5.57 4.29 0.60
N GLY A 37 6.79 4.18 0.07
CA GLY A 37 7.46 2.89 -0.14
C GLY A 37 7.78 2.19 1.20
N LEU A 38 7.67 0.87 1.21
CA LEU A 38 7.99 0.04 2.36
C LEU A 38 8.67 -1.25 1.88
N THR A 39 9.88 -1.47 2.39
CA THR A 39 10.67 -2.69 2.17
C THR A 39 10.54 -3.56 3.41
N ILE A 40 10.06 -4.79 3.25
CA ILE A 40 9.86 -5.72 4.38
C ILE A 40 10.56 -7.05 4.12
N ALA A 41 11.09 -7.66 5.18
CA ALA A 41 11.65 -8.99 5.08
C ALA A 41 10.56 -10.01 4.68
N LEU A 42 10.93 -11.04 3.90
CA LEU A 42 9.97 -12.05 3.43
C LEU A 42 9.39 -12.92 4.55
N ASP A 43 10.07 -13.01 5.69
CA ASP A 43 9.67 -13.76 6.88
C ASP A 43 8.95 -12.89 7.93
N LEU A 44 8.72 -11.60 7.65
CA LEU A 44 8.02 -10.70 8.56
C LEU A 44 6.56 -11.14 8.73
N ARG A 45 6.11 -11.25 9.99
CA ARG A 45 4.73 -11.66 10.28
C ARG A 45 3.73 -10.52 10.08
N PRO A 46 2.46 -10.81 9.77
CA PRO A 46 1.41 -9.80 9.67
C PRO A 46 1.24 -8.92 10.92
N ASP A 47 1.34 -9.49 12.12
CA ASP A 47 1.22 -8.75 13.39
C ASP A 47 2.37 -7.76 13.62
N GLU A 48 3.55 -8.04 13.08
CA GLU A 48 4.71 -7.15 13.12
C GLU A 48 4.60 -6.03 12.06
N LEU A 49 3.94 -6.33 10.93
CA LEU A 49 3.78 -5.40 9.81
C LEU A 49 2.65 -4.38 10.02
N ILE A 50 1.57 -4.75 10.71
CA ILE A 50 0.34 -3.95 10.73
C ILE A 50 0.55 -2.51 11.24
N GLY A 51 1.36 -2.31 12.28
CA GLY A 51 1.68 -0.98 12.80
C GLY A 51 2.37 -0.10 11.75
N PRO A 52 3.57 -0.49 11.25
CA PRO A 52 4.26 0.24 10.18
C PRO A 52 3.40 0.45 8.93
N LEU A 53 2.59 -0.54 8.55
CA LEU A 53 1.71 -0.46 7.39
C LEU A 53 0.60 0.59 7.59
N CYS A 54 -0.11 0.55 8.72
CA CYS A 54 -1.16 1.51 9.06
C CYS A 54 -0.63 2.95 9.17
N GLU A 55 0.60 3.14 9.68
CA GLU A 55 1.25 4.44 9.70
C GLU A 55 1.46 5.00 8.29
N ARG A 56 1.90 4.14 7.36
CA ARG A 56 2.12 4.50 5.95
C ARG A 56 0.82 4.67 5.16
N ILE A 57 -0.21 3.89 5.47
CA ILE A 57 -1.56 4.07 4.91
C ILE A 57 -2.12 5.43 5.30
N GLY A 58 -1.95 5.85 6.55
CA GLY A 58 -2.48 7.12 7.05
C GLY A 58 -4.01 7.12 7.20
N GLY A 59 -4.62 8.31 7.18
CA GLY A 59 -6.07 8.43 7.35
C GLY A 59 -6.60 7.79 8.64
N SER A 60 -7.75 7.13 8.56
CA SER A 60 -8.35 6.38 9.67
C SER A 60 -7.56 5.14 10.07
N ALA A 61 -6.65 4.62 9.21
CA ALA A 61 -5.83 3.46 9.55
C ALA A 61 -4.92 3.70 10.75
N ARG A 62 -4.58 4.97 11.05
CA ARG A 62 -3.82 5.35 12.26
C ARG A 62 -4.58 5.10 13.57
N LEU A 63 -5.89 4.90 13.49
CA LEU A 63 -6.75 4.63 14.63
C LEU A 63 -6.94 3.12 14.86
N LEU A 64 -6.53 2.28 13.91
CA LEU A 64 -6.63 0.83 14.04
C LEU A 64 -5.79 0.35 15.22
N LYS A 65 -6.40 -0.48 16.06
CA LYS A 65 -5.74 -1.12 17.19
C LYS A 65 -5.75 -2.62 17.02
N VAL A 66 -4.61 -3.25 17.28
CA VAL A 66 -4.54 -4.70 17.51
C VAL A 66 -4.83 -4.95 18.98
N LEU A 67 -5.89 -5.70 19.25
CA LEU A 67 -6.35 -6.03 20.60
C LEU A 67 -5.76 -7.37 21.07
N ASP A 68 -5.67 -8.34 20.17
CA ASP A 68 -5.17 -9.68 20.45
C ASP A 68 -4.61 -10.31 19.16
N VAL A 69 -3.68 -11.25 19.30
CA VAL A 69 -3.11 -12.03 18.21
C VAL A 69 -3.23 -13.50 18.60
N ARG A 70 -4.01 -14.25 17.83
CA ARG A 70 -4.22 -15.67 18.06
C ARG A 70 -3.48 -16.46 17.00
N ASP A 71 -2.82 -17.52 17.44
CA ASP A 71 -1.93 -18.32 16.61
C ASP A 71 -2.31 -19.80 16.78
N ASP A 72 -3.54 -20.17 16.37
CA ASP A 72 -4.00 -21.58 16.25
C ASP A 72 -5.39 -21.68 15.55
N PRO A 73 -5.55 -22.33 14.37
CA PRO A 73 -4.53 -22.88 13.45
C PRO A 73 -4.00 -21.86 12.43
N GLU A 74 -4.50 -20.62 12.44
CA GLU A 74 -4.10 -19.51 11.57
C GLU A 74 -3.88 -18.25 12.42
N VAL A 75 -3.00 -17.34 11.97
CA VAL A 75 -2.83 -16.03 12.61
C VAL A 75 -4.12 -15.24 12.42
N ALA A 76 -4.84 -15.03 13.53
CA ALA A 76 -6.00 -14.17 13.60
C ALA A 76 -5.65 -12.90 14.37
N LEU A 77 -5.77 -11.76 13.71
CA LEU A 77 -5.65 -10.45 14.34
C LEU A 77 -7.03 -10.03 14.83
N ILE A 78 -7.18 -9.84 16.14
CA ILE A 78 -8.36 -9.20 16.70
C ILE A 78 -8.09 -7.69 16.68
N VAL A 79 -8.88 -6.94 15.92
CA VAL A 79 -8.65 -5.51 15.70
C VAL A 79 -9.88 -4.67 16.04
N ASP A 80 -9.65 -3.39 16.28
CA ASP A 80 -10.69 -2.37 16.40
C ASP A 80 -10.34 -1.19 15.48
N ALA A 81 -11.14 -0.99 14.43
CA ALA A 81 -11.01 0.11 13.47
C ALA A 81 -11.96 1.29 13.77
N GLY A 82 -12.55 1.34 14.97
CA GLY A 82 -13.48 2.38 15.42
C GLY A 82 -14.95 2.07 15.18
N ASN A 83 -15.25 0.88 14.65
CA ASN A 83 -16.59 0.35 14.37
C ASN A 83 -16.94 -0.88 15.22
N GLY A 84 -16.03 -1.35 16.07
CA GLY A 84 -16.19 -2.53 16.91
C GLY A 84 -15.01 -3.50 16.79
N GLU A 85 -15.06 -4.57 17.57
CA GLU A 85 -14.07 -5.64 17.50
C GLU A 85 -14.33 -6.52 16.28
N GLU A 86 -13.28 -6.76 15.49
CA GLU A 86 -13.28 -7.63 14.32
C GLU A 86 -12.15 -8.67 14.40
N SER A 87 -12.36 -9.82 13.77
CA SER A 87 -11.34 -10.86 13.64
C SER A 87 -10.90 -10.95 12.18
N TRP A 88 -9.62 -10.72 11.93
CA TRP A 88 -9.01 -10.80 10.60
C TRP A 88 -8.13 -12.04 10.52
N GLU A 89 -8.43 -12.94 9.60
CA GLU A 89 -7.59 -14.10 9.27
C GLU A 89 -6.52 -13.67 8.26
N VAL A 90 -5.26 -13.61 8.69
CA VAL A 90 -4.16 -13.01 7.92
C VAL A 90 -2.93 -13.89 8.02
N ARG A 91 -2.61 -14.65 6.97
CA ARG A 91 -1.53 -15.65 7.03
C ARG A 91 -0.18 -15.08 6.62
N GLU A 92 -0.19 -14.17 5.64
CA GLU A 92 1.03 -13.55 5.11
C GLU A 92 0.86 -12.04 4.90
N PRO A 93 1.96 -11.28 4.73
CA PRO A 93 1.91 -9.84 4.49
C PRO A 93 0.96 -9.42 3.35
N ARG A 94 0.81 -10.26 2.32
CA ARG A 94 -0.08 -9.98 1.18
C ARG A 94 -1.56 -10.01 1.58
N ASP A 95 -1.96 -10.93 2.45
CA ASP A 95 -3.32 -10.98 3.01
C ASP A 95 -3.63 -9.71 3.80
N LEU A 96 -2.65 -9.22 4.57
CA LEU A 96 -2.81 -8.00 5.36
C LEU A 96 -3.03 -6.79 4.46
N VAL A 97 -2.25 -6.69 3.38
CA VAL A 97 -2.41 -5.65 2.36
C VAL A 97 -3.82 -5.67 1.76
N GLU A 98 -4.34 -6.86 1.44
CA GLU A 98 -5.69 -7.02 0.92
C GLU A 98 -6.74 -6.57 1.94
N ARG A 99 -6.64 -7.03 3.18
CA ARG A 99 -7.56 -6.67 4.26
C ARG A 99 -7.54 -5.18 4.56
N CYS A 100 -6.38 -4.53 4.63
CA CYS A 100 -6.27 -3.09 4.83
C CYS A 100 -6.87 -2.29 3.66
N ASN A 101 -6.65 -2.72 2.42
CA ASN A 101 -7.24 -2.06 1.26
C ASN A 101 -8.78 -2.18 1.24
N GLU A 102 -9.32 -3.29 1.73
CA GLU A 102 -10.76 -3.47 1.89
C GLU A 102 -11.31 -2.60 3.02
N GLU A 103 -10.71 -2.68 4.21
CA GLU A 103 -11.14 -1.96 5.40
C GLU A 103 -11.18 -0.44 5.16
N PHE A 104 -10.08 0.10 4.62
CA PHE A 104 -9.96 1.54 4.43
C PHE A 104 -10.42 2.00 3.06
N ARG A 105 -11.20 1.19 2.32
CA ARG A 105 -11.62 1.49 0.94
C ARG A 105 -12.27 2.86 0.80
N ASP A 106 -13.17 3.19 1.70
CA ASP A 106 -14.00 4.40 1.61
C ASP A 106 -13.35 5.63 2.28
N ASP A 107 -12.21 5.47 2.96
CA ASP A 107 -11.44 6.60 3.48
C ASP A 107 -10.64 7.27 2.36
N ALA A 108 -10.97 8.51 2.02
CA ALA A 108 -10.28 9.26 0.97
C ALA A 108 -8.86 9.72 1.37
N GLU A 109 -8.60 9.83 2.68
CA GLU A 109 -7.31 10.26 3.23
C GLU A 109 -6.33 9.09 3.40
N SER A 110 -6.83 7.86 3.37
CA SER A 110 -6.00 6.66 3.35
C SER A 110 -5.34 6.44 1.98
N ARG A 111 -4.14 5.89 2.02
CA ARG A 111 -3.42 5.43 0.84
C ARG A 111 -3.81 3.99 0.52
N ALA A 112 -3.92 3.66 -0.76
CA ALA A 112 -4.05 2.28 -1.21
C ALA A 112 -2.67 1.62 -1.24
N VAL A 113 -2.59 0.35 -0.88
CA VAL A 113 -1.32 -0.38 -0.83
C VAL A 113 -1.19 -1.29 -2.05
N ALA A 114 -0.07 -1.19 -2.76
CA ALA A 114 0.30 -2.04 -3.88
C ALA A 114 1.45 -2.96 -3.50
N VAL A 115 1.38 -4.23 -3.88
CA VAL A 115 2.52 -5.16 -3.78
C VAL A 115 3.35 -5.05 -5.04
N LEU A 116 4.55 -4.47 -4.98
CA LEU A 116 5.39 -4.29 -6.16
C LEU A 116 6.07 -5.59 -6.62
N GLY A 117 6.27 -6.52 -5.68
CA GLY A 117 6.98 -7.79 -5.90
C GLY A 117 8.20 -7.93 -4.98
N GLU A 118 8.96 -8.99 -5.21
CA GLU A 118 10.15 -9.31 -4.42
C GLU A 118 11.42 -8.70 -5.04
N TRP A 119 12.35 -8.27 -4.20
CA TRP A 119 13.65 -7.72 -4.57
C TRP A 119 14.65 -7.95 -3.44
N GLU A 120 15.83 -8.51 -3.74
CA GLU A 120 16.92 -8.76 -2.76
C GLU A 120 16.40 -9.32 -1.42
N ASP A 121 15.70 -10.45 -1.47
CA ASP A 121 15.13 -11.16 -0.31
C ASP A 121 14.13 -10.34 0.54
N SER A 122 13.53 -9.31 -0.05
CA SER A 122 12.52 -8.47 0.58
C SER A 122 11.28 -8.31 -0.30
N LEU A 123 10.10 -8.19 0.32
CA LEU A 123 8.88 -7.78 -0.36
C LEU A 123 8.78 -6.25 -0.39
N GLN A 124 8.49 -5.71 -1.56
CA GLN A 124 8.35 -4.28 -1.78
C GLN A 124 6.87 -3.91 -1.82
N LEU A 125 6.44 -3.05 -0.91
CA LEU A 125 5.08 -2.52 -0.81
C LEU A 125 5.09 -1.02 -1.09
N TRP A 126 3.98 -0.51 -1.63
CA TRP A 126 3.84 0.92 -1.91
C TRP A 126 2.48 1.47 -1.51
N CYS A 127 2.48 2.36 -0.52
CA CYS A 127 1.31 3.10 -0.07
C CYS A 127 1.11 4.35 -0.93
N ILE A 128 0.13 4.30 -1.84
CA ILE A 128 -0.14 5.28 -2.87
C ILE A 128 -1.39 6.11 -2.51
N PRO A 129 -1.34 7.45 -2.55
CA PRO A 129 -2.54 8.28 -2.45
C PRO A 129 -3.60 7.88 -3.49
N LYS A 130 -4.85 7.62 -3.07
CA LYS A 130 -5.92 7.13 -3.97
C LYS A 130 -6.18 8.03 -5.18
N ARG A 131 -5.99 9.35 -5.01
CA ARG A 131 -6.04 10.34 -6.09
C ARG A 131 -5.08 10.07 -7.25
N ALA A 132 -3.94 9.41 -7.00
CA ALA A 132 -2.93 9.10 -8.00
C ALA A 132 -3.17 7.76 -8.73
N LEU A 133 -4.00 6.86 -8.17
CA LEU A 133 -4.22 5.51 -8.71
C LEU A 133 -4.68 5.52 -10.17
N SER A 134 -5.60 6.42 -10.52
CA SER A 134 -6.11 6.49 -11.90
C SER A 134 -5.01 6.81 -12.92
N SER A 135 -4.00 7.59 -12.55
CA SER A 135 -2.86 7.90 -13.42
C SER A 135 -1.88 6.73 -13.47
N LEU A 136 -1.53 6.16 -12.31
CA LEU A 136 -0.58 5.05 -12.22
C LEU A 136 -1.06 3.78 -12.90
N LEU A 137 -2.34 3.42 -12.75
CA LEU A 137 -2.92 2.24 -13.42
C LEU A 137 -2.89 2.33 -14.95
N ARG A 138 -2.74 3.54 -15.51
CA ARG A 138 -2.55 3.75 -16.95
C ARG A 138 -1.08 3.80 -17.36
N ALA A 139 -0.15 3.88 -16.40
CA ALA A 139 1.27 3.95 -16.67
C ALA A 139 1.85 2.59 -17.07
N PRO A 140 2.77 2.54 -18.05
CA PRO A 140 3.30 1.29 -18.59
C PRO A 140 4.23 0.55 -17.62
N PHE A 141 4.79 1.27 -16.64
CA PHE A 141 5.73 0.73 -15.66
C PHE A 141 5.03 0.13 -14.43
N PHE A 142 3.71 0.33 -14.29
CA PHE A 142 2.95 -0.10 -13.12
C PHE A 142 2.45 -1.52 -13.35
N GLN A 143 2.96 -2.48 -12.58
CA GLN A 143 2.74 -3.91 -12.76
C GLN A 143 1.25 -4.31 -12.69
N ALA A 144 0.89 -5.36 -13.42
CA ALA A 144 -0.50 -5.82 -13.55
C ALA A 144 -1.03 -6.55 -12.32
N GLU A 145 -0.17 -7.08 -11.46
CA GLU A 145 -0.52 -7.92 -10.30
C GLU A 145 -1.56 -7.24 -9.38
N ASN A 146 -1.45 -5.92 -9.19
CA ASN A 146 -2.37 -5.16 -8.36
C ASN A 146 -3.57 -4.58 -9.12
N ARG A 147 -3.63 -4.72 -10.45
CA ARG A 147 -4.46 -3.87 -11.30
C ARG A 147 -5.95 -4.01 -10.98
N ALA A 148 -6.47 -5.22 -10.84
CA ALA A 148 -7.89 -5.45 -10.56
C ALA A 148 -8.30 -4.85 -9.20
N ARG A 149 -7.49 -5.10 -8.17
CA ARG A 149 -7.74 -4.66 -6.78
C ARG A 149 -7.67 -3.14 -6.67
N LEU A 150 -6.60 -2.54 -7.16
CA LEU A 150 -6.42 -1.08 -7.10
C LEU A 150 -7.42 -0.32 -7.98
N SER A 151 -7.90 -0.92 -9.08
CA SER A 151 -8.92 -0.29 -9.92
C SER A 151 -10.23 -0.08 -9.16
N ALA A 152 -10.58 -0.98 -8.23
CA ALA A 152 -11.77 -0.84 -7.38
C ALA A 152 -11.63 0.26 -6.33
N LEU A 153 -10.40 0.72 -6.04
CA LEU A 153 -10.10 1.78 -5.09
C LEU A 153 -9.94 3.16 -5.75
N VAL A 154 -10.07 3.23 -7.09
CA VAL A 154 -10.04 4.51 -7.80
C VAL A 154 -11.25 5.33 -7.35
N PRO A 155 -11.06 6.54 -6.79
CA PRO A 155 -12.18 7.38 -6.40
C PRO A 155 -13.11 7.58 -7.60
N ALA A 156 -14.42 7.35 -7.40
CA ALA A 156 -15.42 7.71 -8.38
C ALA A 156 -15.24 9.21 -8.66
N THR A 157 -14.64 9.54 -9.80
CA THR A 157 -14.44 10.93 -10.17
C THR A 157 -15.84 11.50 -10.30
N ASN A 158 -16.24 12.38 -9.37
CA ASN A 158 -17.46 13.15 -9.51
C ASN A 158 -17.40 13.75 -10.92
N ARG A 159 -18.23 13.23 -11.83
CA ARG A 159 -18.59 13.95 -13.04
C ARG A 159 -19.34 15.16 -12.53
N GLY A 160 -18.59 16.22 -12.26
CA GLY A 160 -19.16 17.51 -11.93
C GLY A 160 -20.09 17.88 -13.07
N SER A 161 -21.39 17.86 -12.78
CA SER A 161 -22.38 18.59 -13.55
C SER A 161 -21.93 20.04 -13.65
N ARG A 162 -21.44 20.44 -14.82
CA ARG A 162 -21.57 21.80 -15.37
C ARG A 162 -21.65 21.72 -16.88
#